data_AF-A0A7Y2IJG1-F1
#
_entry.id   AF-A0A7Y2IJG1-F1
#
_cell.length_a   1.000
_cell.length_b   1.000
_cell.length_c   1.000
_cell.angle_alpha   90.00
_cell.angle_beta   90.00
_cell.angle_gamma   90.00
#
_symmetry.space_group_name_H-M   'P 1'
#
loop_
_entity.id
_entity.type
_entity.pdbx_description
1 polymer ?
#
loop_
_entity_poly.entity_id
_entity_poly.type
_entity_poly.pdbx_seq_one_letter_code
_entity_poly.pdbx_strand_id
1 'polypeptide(L)'
;MPRLQVYLPDELHDELKRRGLPASELLQIALRAELERQDALDETVRYVEELAAEVGEPSQRLQSSADAIARRIRERPLQQVS
;
A
#
# COMPACT_ATOMS: atom_id res chain seq x y z
N MET A 1 17.17 -20.79 15.31
CA MET A 1 16.02 -20.26 14.54
C MET A 1 14.86 -21.25 14.67
N PRO A 2 13.63 -20.80 14.98
CA PRO A 2 12.46 -21.70 15.01
C PRO A 2 12.22 -22.32 13.62
N ARG A 3 11.76 -23.57 13.57
CA ARG A 3 11.46 -24.29 12.32
C ARG A 3 9.97 -24.19 12.03
N LEU A 4 9.63 -23.61 10.89
CA LEU A 4 8.26 -23.55 10.36
C LEU A 4 8.13 -24.55 9.19
N GLN A 5 7.07 -25.34 9.17
CA GLN A 5 6.70 -26.17 8.02
C GLN A 5 5.43 -25.57 7.40
N VAL A 6 5.47 -25.28 6.10
CA VAL A 6 4.36 -24.70 5.34
C VAL A 6 4.10 -25.54 4.10
N TYR A 7 2.83 -25.66 3.72
CA TYR A 7 2.46 -26.22 2.42
C TYR A 7 2.58 -25.13 1.37
N LEU A 8 3.28 -25.45 0.29
CA LEU A 8 3.44 -24.57 -0.86
C LEU A 8 2.59 -25.11 -2.01
N PRO A 9 1.74 -24.29 -2.66
CA PRO A 9 1.07 -24.68 -3.88
C PRO A 9 2.05 -25.21 -4.93
N ASP A 10 1.66 -26.25 -5.66
CA ASP A 10 2.52 -26.96 -6.62
C ASP A 10 3.13 -26.00 -7.65
N GLU A 11 2.35 -25.05 -8.14
CA GLU A 11 2.80 -24.01 -9.09
C GLU A 11 3.97 -23.19 -8.57
N LEU A 12 3.96 -22.81 -7.29
CA LEU A 12 5.04 -22.04 -6.67
C LEU A 12 6.25 -22.93 -6.40
N HIS A 13 6.02 -24.17 -5.99
CA HIS A 13 7.10 -25.14 -5.80
C HIS A 13 7.85 -25.43 -7.10
N ASP A 14 7.14 -25.61 -8.21
CA ASP A 14 7.73 -25.83 -9.53
C ASP A 14 8.49 -24.59 -10.02
N GLU A 15 7.98 -23.39 -9.74
CA GLU A 15 8.67 -22.14 -10.04
C GLU A 15 10.01 -22.03 -9.30
N LEU A 16 10.01 -22.33 -7.99
CA LEU A 16 11.23 -22.30 -7.18
C LEU A 16 12.27 -23.28 -7.70
N LYS A 17 11.85 -24.51 -8.04
CA LYS A 17 12.72 -25.52 -8.64
C LYS A 17 13.30 -25.04 -9.96
N ARG A 18 12.46 -24.52 -10.85
CA ARG A 18 12.87 -24.05 -12.18
C ARG A 18 13.90 -22.93 -12.11
N ARG A 19 13.78 -22.04 -11.12
CA ARG A 19 14.69 -20.90 -10.91
C ARG A 19 15.86 -21.18 -9.96
N GLY A 20 15.89 -22.35 -9.32
CA GLY A 20 16.89 -22.69 -8.32
C GLY A 20 16.85 -21.81 -7.07
N LEU A 21 15.67 -21.31 -6.68
CA LEU A 21 15.52 -20.36 -5.57
C LEU A 21 15.40 -21.06 -4.21
N PRO A 22 16.10 -20.58 -3.17
CA PRO A 22 15.99 -21.13 -1.82
C PRO A 22 14.66 -20.73 -1.17
N ALA A 23 13.75 -21.71 -1.02
CA ALA A 23 12.42 -21.50 -0.48
C ALA A 23 12.40 -20.82 0.90
N SER A 24 13.30 -21.24 1.80
CA SER A 24 13.35 -20.71 3.16
C SER A 24 13.78 -19.25 3.23
N GLU A 25 14.73 -18.85 2.39
CA GLU A 25 15.22 -17.47 2.34
C GLU A 25 14.19 -16.56 1.67
N LEU A 26 13.58 -17.02 0.57
CA LEU A 26 12.51 -16.27 -0.09
C LEU A 26 11.32 -16.06 0.84
N LEU A 27 10.91 -17.09 1.60
CA LEU A 27 9.83 -16.97 2.57
C LEU A 27 10.17 -15.98 3.70
N GLN A 28 11.42 -15.95 4.17
CA GLN A 28 11.86 -15.00 5.19
C GLN A 28 11.82 -13.55 4.68
N ILE A 29 12.25 -13.32 3.44
CA ILE A 29 12.18 -12.01 2.79
C ILE A 29 10.71 -11.59 2.62
N ALA A 30 9.87 -12.48 2.10
CA ALA A 30 8.46 -12.20 1.88
C ALA A 30 7.73 -11.91 3.20
N LEU A 31 7.99 -12.71 4.24
CA LEU A 31 7.38 -12.51 5.56
C LEU A 31 7.79 -11.16 6.16
N ARG A 32 9.07 -10.79 6.07
CA ARG A 32 9.55 -9.48 6.54
C ARG A 32 8.85 -8.34 5.81
N ALA A 33 8.83 -8.38 4.48
CA ALA A 33 8.21 -7.35 3.66
C ALA A 33 6.72 -7.22 3.95
N GLU A 34 6.02 -8.33 4.20
CA GLU A 34 4.61 -8.31 4.55
C GLU A 34 4.37 -7.72 5.94
N LEU A 35 5.20 -8.05 6.94
CA LEU A 35 5.10 -7.45 8.27
C LEU A 35 5.33 -5.93 8.22
N GLU A 36 6.38 -5.49 7.51
CA GLU A 36 6.66 -4.06 7.32
C GLU A 36 5.49 -3.34 6.61
N ARG A 37 4.84 -4.00 5.64
CA ARG A 37 3.67 -3.47 4.94
C ARG A 37 2.47 -3.33 5.89
N GLN A 38 2.23 -4.32 6.76
CA GLN A 38 1.14 -4.28 7.73
C GLN A 38 1.38 -3.19 8.77
N ASP A 39 2.60 -3.07 9.30
CA ASP A 39 2.97 -2.00 10.23
C ASP A 39 2.72 -0.62 9.62
N ALA A 40 3.10 -0.42 8.34
CA ALA A 40 2.87 0.84 7.63
C ALA A 40 1.37 1.15 7.42
N LEU A 41 0.55 0.11 7.18
CA LEU A 41 -0.90 0.28 7.05
C LEU A 41 -1.54 0.65 8.39
N ASP A 42 -1.16 -0.03 9.47
CA ASP A 42 -1.65 0.26 10.81
C ASP A 42 -1.28 1.68 11.24
N GLU A 43 -0.06 2.12 10.92
CA GLU A 43 0.37 3.50 11.15
C GLU A 43 -0.43 4.50 10.30
N THR A 44 -0.72 4.16 9.04
CA THR A 44 -1.53 5.02 8.16
C THR A 44 -2.95 5.18 8.69
N VAL A 45 -3.57 4.10 9.17
CA VAL A 45 -4.90 4.16 9.78
C VAL A 45 -4.88 5.07 11.00
N ARG A 46 -3.92 4.87 11.92
CA ARG A 46 -3.78 5.71 13.10
C ARG A 46 -3.58 7.18 12.74
N TYR A 47 -2.70 7.46 11.78
CA TYR A 47 -2.43 8.82 11.32
C TYR A 47 -3.70 9.50 10.75
N VAL A 48 -4.48 8.78 9.95
CA VAL A 48 -5.74 9.32 9.40
C VAL A 48 -6.76 9.60 10.51
N GLU A 49 -6.87 8.72 11.50
CA GLU A 49 -7.76 8.92 12.65
C GLU A 49 -7.32 10.12 13.51
N GLU A 50 -6.02 10.24 13.79
CA GLU A 50 -5.45 11.39 14.51
C GLU A 50 -5.67 12.69 13.76
N LEU A 51 -5.46 12.70 12.44
CA LEU A 51 -5.71 13.86 11.60
C LEU A 51 -7.19 14.25 11.61
N ALA A 52 -8.09 13.29 11.47
CA ALA A 52 -9.53 13.54 11.56
C ALA A 52 -9.94 14.09 12.93
N ALA A 53 -9.29 13.65 14.01
CA ALA A 53 -9.51 14.21 15.34
C ALA A 53 -8.97 15.64 15.48
N GLU A 54 -7.85 15.98 14.82
CA GLU A 54 -7.25 17.32 14.85
C GLU A 54 -8.05 18.33 14.01
N VAL A 55 -8.40 17.99 12.76
CA VAL A 55 -9.00 18.94 11.80
C VAL A 55 -10.49 18.73 11.57
N GLY A 56 -11.06 17.64 12.07
CA GLY A 56 -12.43 17.21 11.83
C GLY A 56 -12.62 16.44 10.52
N GLU A 57 -13.67 15.64 10.45
CA GLU A 57 -14.04 14.88 9.25
C GLU A 57 -14.42 15.80 8.06
N PRO A 58 -13.99 15.49 6.83
CA PRO A 58 -14.32 16.29 5.66
C PRO A 58 -15.82 16.20 5.35
N SER A 59 -16.55 17.31 5.50
CA SER A 59 -17.97 17.37 5.14
C SER A 59 -18.19 17.19 3.62
N GLN A 60 -19.37 16.69 3.23
CA GLN A 60 -19.75 16.53 1.81
C GLN A 60 -19.61 17.83 0.99
N ARG A 61 -19.85 19.00 1.61
CA ARG A 61 -19.66 20.29 0.95
C ARG A 61 -18.19 20.57 0.63
N LEU A 62 -17.29 20.27 1.57
CA LEU A 62 -15.85 20.42 1.37
C LEU A 62 -15.35 19.46 0.30
N GLN A 63 -15.80 18.20 0.33
CA GLN A 63 -15.47 17.21 -0.69
C GLN A 63 -15.92 17.65 -2.09
N SER A 64 -17.18 18.10 -2.24
CA SER A 64 -17.71 18.58 -3.52
C SER A 64 -16.94 19.79 -4.06
N SER A 65 -16.54 20.70 -3.17
CA SER A 65 -15.71 21.86 -3.53
C SER A 65 -14.31 21.43 -3.99
N ALA A 66 -13.68 20.51 -3.26
CA ALA A 66 -12.37 19.96 -3.61
C ALA A 66 -12.39 19.24 -4.96
N ASP A 67 -13.43 18.45 -5.25
CA ASP A 67 -13.61 17.77 -6.53
C ASP A 67 -13.76 18.76 -7.70
N ALA A 68 -14.54 19.84 -7.49
CA ALA A 68 -14.69 20.89 -8.49
C ALA A 68 -13.34 21.58 -8.79
N ILE A 69 -12.53 21.83 -7.76
CA ILE A 69 -11.18 22.39 -7.91
C ILE A 69 -10.27 21.41 -8.67
N ALA A 70 -10.21 20.14 -8.25
CA ALA A 70 -9.39 19.12 -8.89
C ALA A 70 -9.77 18.90 -10.36
N ARG A 71 -11.06 18.96 -10.68
CA ARG A 71 -11.58 18.91 -12.05
C ARG A 71 -11.11 20.12 -12.86
N ARG A 72 -11.24 21.34 -12.33
CA ARG A 72 -10.77 22.57 -13.00
C ARG A 72 -9.26 22.55 -13.26
N ILE A 73 -8.46 21.97 -12.36
CA ILE A 73 -7.01 21.82 -12.55
C ILE A 73 -6.71 20.86 -13.69
N ARG A 74 -7.40 19.70 -13.75
CA ARG A 74 -7.22 18.71 -14.83
C ARG A 74 -7.68 19.22 -16.19
N GLU A 75 -8.75 20.00 -16.22
CA GLU A 75 -9.37 20.51 -17.46
C GLU A 75 -8.67 21.78 -18.00
N ARG A 76 -7.84 22.45 -17.19
CA ARG A 76 -6.95 23.50 -17.71
C ARG A 76 -5.81 22.82 -18.47
N PRO A 77 -5.67 23.03 -19.80
CA PRO A 77 -4.36 22.88 -20.41
C PRO A 77 -3.42 23.84 -19.68
N LEU A 78 -2.16 23.47 -19.52
CA LEU A 78 -1.10 24.38 -19.09
C LEU A 78 -0.99 25.55 -20.10
N GLN A 79 -1.94 26.48 -20.07
CA GLN A 79 -1.96 27.66 -20.89
C GLN A 79 -0.99 28.65 -20.28
N GLN A 80 0.15 28.75 -20.97
CA GLN A 80 1.10 29.86 -20.99
C GLN A 80 1.87 30.14 -19.69
N VAL A 81 3.09 29.61 -19.67
CA VAL A 81 4.26 30.44 -19.33
C VAL A 81 5.09 30.53 -20.61
N SER A 82 4.96 31.65 -21.32
CA SER A 82 5.92 32.15 -22.32
C SER A 82 6.24 33.59 -21.97
#